data_AF-A0A8S9BRM0-F1
#
_entry.id   AF-A0A8S9BRM0-F1
#
_cell.length_a   1.000
_cell.length_b   1.000
_cell.length_c   1.000
_cell.angle_alpha   90.00
_cell.angle_beta   90.00
_cell.angle_gamma   90.00
#
_symmetry.space_group_name_H-M   'P 1'
#
loop_
_entity.id
_entity.type
_entity.pdbx_description
1 polymer ?
#
loop_
_entity_poly.entity_id
_entity_poly.type
_entity_poly.pdbx_seq_one_letter_code
_entity_poly.pdbx_strand_id
1 'polypeptide(L)'
;MAPERQRTKRIAEKYERSIAAQTSIVNSTGRAHDAATEIGRSPTPPIEEQISRPSVPPRPQRYRVPAQHEQQQTPPPSPQDEFHPQKEPPETPILRREPQKPPTAERDSSISLDSLQSQLSNVEDEIRSLRTEKNKREETIASLRHDLDKVAEKYTQAIKDHRRDQRERNDLQEQVERLENELRREREARSELERDILARIQRESQLLDMLERTRKLSQTSIEESLTADFPSLSSVEAMVKEKQIRKGTIAISTSYSPLLTHSCLQLSLQIVRTPHLKLLPLAMSFPMEALPRIACFHGGGSSGPIFEMQCEQLISQLSSRFEFVFFNAPFYRDAGPGVLPFFVPEKWGPYRTWFTKDDNEVERGDGRAKDGKGEGGIERVLKLIAEAGEGGEWVGCMGFSQGTRIVGGLLLDQQRRKELGLRKAEGDIDFKFGVLCMGGAAPMVSDISYMAEDDGVVTIPTFHLHGTKDFQYENGKKQMKTWYDPKAVTVLDIDYHHAMPWHRADLVKFADMVLQIYKNTAPKT
;
A
#
# COMPACT_ATOMS: atom_id res chain seq x y z
N MET A 1 -9.65 -46.14 32.95
CA MET A 1 -8.36 -46.10 32.14
C MET A 1 -8.52 -46.84 30.82
N ALA A 2 -9.84 -47.06 30.30
CA ALA A 2 -10.20 -47.80 29.08
C ALA A 2 -10.93 -46.89 28.08
N PRO A 3 -11.16 -45.46 28.28
CA PRO A 3 -11.76 -44.66 27.20
C PRO A 3 -10.74 -43.76 26.51
N GLU A 4 -9.47 -43.65 27.03
CA GLU A 4 -8.40 -42.79 26.47
C GLU A 4 -7.53 -43.59 25.48
N ARG A 5 -7.70 -44.95 25.54
CA ARG A 5 -6.95 -45.81 24.61
C ARG A 5 -7.78 -46.12 23.36
N GLN A 6 -9.14 -45.79 23.49
CA GLN A 6 -10.04 -46.02 22.33
C GLN A 6 -10.15 -44.76 21.46
N ARG A 7 -9.72 -43.59 22.08
CA ARG A 7 -9.73 -42.29 21.37
C ARG A 7 -8.41 -42.07 20.62
N THR A 8 -7.36 -42.68 21.12
CA THR A 8 -6.04 -42.58 20.46
C THR A 8 -5.93 -43.62 19.34
N LYS A 9 -6.78 -44.64 19.42
CA LYS A 9 -6.82 -45.68 18.36
C LYS A 9 -7.73 -45.25 17.20
N ARG A 10 -8.65 -44.27 17.53
CA ARG A 10 -9.57 -43.77 16.47
C ARG A 10 -8.93 -42.61 15.70
N ILE A 11 -8.00 -41.96 16.35
CA ILE A 11 -7.30 -40.83 15.72
C ILE A 11 -6.11 -41.36 14.90
N ALA A 12 -5.59 -42.47 15.34
CA ALA A 12 -4.49 -43.10 14.60
C ALA A 12 -5.03 -43.88 13.38
N GLU A 13 -6.31 -44.32 13.50
CA GLU A 13 -6.96 -45.02 12.36
C GLU A 13 -7.47 -44.03 11.31
N LYS A 14 -7.73 -42.73 11.76
CA LYS A 14 -8.18 -41.68 10.83
C LYS A 14 -6.99 -41.01 10.13
N TYR A 15 -5.87 -41.09 10.76
CA TYR A 15 -4.62 -40.55 10.18
C TYR A 15 -4.00 -41.57 9.22
N GLU A 16 -4.23 -42.86 9.44
CA GLU A 16 -3.71 -43.91 8.52
C GLU A 16 -4.61 -44.05 7.29
N ARG A 17 -5.93 -43.64 7.46
CA ARG A 17 -6.87 -43.62 6.32
C ARG A 17 -6.64 -42.39 5.44
N SER A 18 -6.04 -41.37 5.97
CA SER A 18 -5.72 -40.13 5.22
C SER A 18 -4.38 -40.27 4.49
N ILE A 19 -3.51 -41.20 5.00
CA ILE A 19 -2.23 -41.45 4.32
C ILE A 19 -2.45 -42.50 3.22
N ALA A 20 -3.49 -43.43 3.40
CA ALA A 20 -3.85 -44.43 2.37
C ALA A 20 -4.67 -43.78 1.24
N ALA A 21 -5.38 -42.59 1.47
CA ALA A 21 -6.14 -41.82 0.46
C ALA A 21 -5.21 -40.89 -0.33
N GLN A 22 -4.02 -40.61 0.24
CA GLN A 22 -2.99 -39.79 -0.43
C GLN A 22 -2.08 -40.66 -1.30
N THR A 23 -2.05 -42.07 -1.01
CA THR A 23 -1.25 -43.01 -1.84
C THR A 23 -2.12 -43.62 -2.93
N SER A 24 -3.54 -43.50 -2.90
CA SER A 24 -4.50 -43.94 -3.93
C SER A 24 -4.76 -42.82 -4.96
N ILE A 25 -4.15 -41.58 -4.76
CA ILE A 25 -4.28 -40.47 -5.73
C ILE A 25 -3.04 -40.45 -6.63
N VAL A 26 -2.03 -41.39 -6.30
CA VAL A 26 -0.86 -41.52 -7.22
C VAL A 26 -1.07 -42.74 -8.12
N ASN A 27 -2.31 -43.42 -8.05
CA ASN A 27 -2.59 -44.53 -9.00
C ASN A 27 -3.88 -44.26 -9.78
N SER A 28 -4.46 -42.93 -9.82
CA SER A 28 -5.65 -42.58 -10.63
C SER A 28 -5.25 -41.66 -11.79
N THR A 29 -3.91 -41.67 -12.12
CA THR A 29 -3.50 -41.00 -13.38
C THR A 29 -3.38 -42.03 -14.49
N GLY A 30 -3.78 -43.33 -14.23
CA GLY A 30 -3.76 -44.35 -15.31
C GLY A 30 -5.17 -44.83 -15.66
N ARG A 31 -6.28 -44.21 -15.10
CA ARG A 31 -7.66 -44.64 -15.45
C ARG A 31 -8.43 -43.49 -16.09
N ALA A 32 -7.79 -42.27 -16.31
CA ALA A 32 -8.44 -41.15 -17.03
C ALA A 32 -7.99 -41.13 -18.49
N HIS A 33 -6.96 -42.08 -18.82
CA HIS A 33 -6.53 -42.22 -20.24
C HIS A 33 -7.25 -43.40 -20.90
N ASP A 34 -8.03 -44.25 -20.16
CA ASP A 34 -8.75 -45.42 -20.75
C ASP A 34 -10.26 -45.13 -20.83
N ALA A 35 -10.75 -43.85 -20.35
CA ALA A 35 -12.17 -43.44 -20.46
C ALA A 35 -12.34 -42.41 -21.58
N ALA A 36 -11.21 -42.05 -22.29
CA ALA A 36 -11.29 -41.13 -23.45
C ALA A 36 -11.14 -41.90 -24.76
N THR A 37 -11.13 -43.29 -24.69
CA THR A 37 -11.04 -44.05 -25.97
C THR A 37 -12.26 -44.95 -26.12
N GLU A 38 -13.38 -44.72 -25.33
CA GLU A 38 -14.56 -45.60 -25.51
C GLU A 38 -15.82 -44.75 -25.71
N ILE A 39 -15.70 -43.44 -26.23
CA ILE A 39 -16.96 -42.73 -26.57
C ILE A 39 -16.95 -42.42 -28.07
N GLY A 40 -16.17 -43.19 -28.94
CA GLY A 40 -16.28 -43.07 -30.41
C GLY A 40 -16.82 -44.37 -31.02
N ARG A 41 -17.76 -45.10 -30.49
CA ARG A 41 -18.29 -46.17 -31.40
C ARG A 41 -19.73 -46.47 -31.04
N SER A 42 -20.72 -45.73 -31.46
CA SER A 42 -21.98 -45.86 -32.23
C SER A 42 -23.11 -46.35 -31.32
N PRO A 43 -24.59 -46.45 -31.71
CA PRO A 43 -25.59 -46.00 -32.69
C PRO A 43 -26.93 -45.63 -32.01
N THR A 44 -27.38 -44.41 -32.31
CA THR A 44 -28.74 -43.85 -32.14
C THR A 44 -29.75 -44.70 -32.94
N PRO A 45 -30.88 -45.13 -32.03
CA PRO A 45 -32.12 -45.28 -32.81
C PRO A 45 -33.15 -44.21 -32.47
N PRO A 46 -34.31 -44.22 -33.27
CA PRO A 46 -35.12 -43.45 -34.22
C PRO A 46 -36.46 -43.01 -33.59
N ILE A 47 -36.89 -41.82 -34.02
CA ILE A 47 -38.21 -41.57 -34.64
C ILE A 47 -38.62 -40.12 -34.35
N GLU A 48 -38.62 -39.37 -35.50
CA GLU A 48 -39.55 -38.85 -36.53
C GLU A 48 -40.76 -38.16 -35.88
N GLU A 49 -40.81 -36.88 -36.19
CA GLU A 49 -41.40 -36.00 -37.23
C GLU A 49 -42.54 -35.18 -36.63
N GLN A 50 -42.33 -33.82 -36.73
CA GLN A 50 -42.68 -32.79 -37.74
C GLN A 50 -43.87 -31.96 -37.24
N ILE A 51 -43.57 -30.62 -37.04
CA ILE A 51 -44.01 -29.45 -37.81
C ILE A 51 -43.96 -28.22 -36.88
N SER A 52 -43.06 -27.24 -37.13
CA SER A 52 -42.43 -25.91 -37.14
C SER A 52 -43.45 -24.80 -37.41
N ARG A 53 -43.75 -24.15 -36.19
CA ARG A 53 -44.27 -22.76 -36.13
C ARG A 53 -43.23 -21.86 -35.47
N PRO A 54 -43.30 -20.63 -35.85
CA PRO A 54 -42.94 -19.31 -36.39
C PRO A 54 -42.45 -18.36 -35.27
N SER A 55 -41.12 -17.93 -35.25
CA SER A 55 -40.77 -16.80 -34.35
C SER A 55 -40.48 -15.54 -35.18
N VAL A 56 -41.54 -14.63 -35.20
CA VAL A 56 -41.62 -13.17 -35.40
C VAL A 56 -41.06 -12.45 -34.17
N PRO A 57 -40.51 -11.26 -34.41
CA PRO A 57 -39.40 -10.29 -34.31
C PRO A 57 -39.67 -9.20 -33.25
N PRO A 58 -38.78 -9.03 -32.25
CA PRO A 58 -39.17 -7.69 -31.77
C PRO A 58 -38.08 -6.65 -32.05
N ARG A 59 -38.43 -5.53 -32.73
CA ARG A 59 -37.87 -4.17 -32.82
C ARG A 59 -38.21 -3.35 -31.57
N PRO A 60 -37.57 -2.19 -31.15
CA PRO A 60 -36.54 -1.16 -30.95
C PRO A 60 -36.69 -0.45 -29.60
N GLN A 61 -35.48 -0.32 -28.85
CA GLN A 61 -35.62 0.78 -27.85
C GLN A 61 -34.40 1.69 -27.91
N ARG A 62 -34.60 2.92 -28.52
CA ARG A 62 -33.94 4.24 -28.42
C ARG A 62 -34.42 4.99 -27.19
N TYR A 63 -33.62 5.55 -26.36
CA TYR A 63 -33.16 6.92 -26.03
C TYR A 63 -33.36 7.16 -24.53
N ARG A 64 -32.26 7.74 -23.90
CA ARG A 64 -32.24 9.11 -23.33
C ARG A 64 -30.99 9.26 -22.44
N VAL A 65 -30.21 10.32 -22.73
CA VAL A 65 -29.34 11.51 -22.57
C VAL A 65 -29.04 11.73 -21.09
N PRO A 66 -27.82 12.42 -20.62
CA PRO A 66 -26.93 13.59 -20.71
C PRO A 66 -25.58 13.36 -20.02
N ALA A 67 -24.41 14.04 -20.45
CA ALA A 67 -23.38 15.10 -20.40
C ALA A 67 -22.74 15.17 -19.01
N GLN A 68 -21.41 15.04 -18.88
CA GLN A 68 -19.99 15.46 -18.86
C GLN A 68 -19.47 15.49 -17.42
N HIS A 69 -18.26 14.89 -17.07
CA HIS A 69 -16.85 15.36 -17.00
C HIS A 69 -16.03 14.37 -16.20
N GLU A 70 -14.94 13.85 -16.66
CA GLU A 70 -13.46 13.97 -16.68
C GLU A 70 -12.84 12.88 -15.81
N GLN A 71 -12.04 11.95 -16.20
CA GLN A 71 -10.64 11.58 -15.94
C GLN A 71 -10.34 10.22 -16.59
N GLN A 72 -9.36 10.40 -17.47
CA GLN A 72 -7.99 9.90 -17.20
C GLN A 72 -7.72 8.64 -18.04
N GLN A 73 -7.29 8.82 -19.29
CA GLN A 73 -7.09 7.91 -20.44
C GLN A 73 -5.61 7.53 -20.54
N THR A 74 -5.33 6.44 -20.00
CA THR A 74 -4.74 5.14 -20.36
C THR A 74 -4.05 5.20 -21.74
N PRO A 75 -2.74 4.72 -21.68
CA PRO A 75 -1.77 4.71 -22.78
C PRO A 75 -2.33 4.02 -24.03
N PRO A 76 -2.09 4.63 -25.36
CA PRO A 76 -2.84 4.06 -26.49
C PRO A 76 -2.31 2.66 -26.86
N PRO A 77 -3.28 1.68 -27.11
CA PRO A 77 -3.08 0.31 -27.61
C PRO A 77 -2.76 0.28 -29.11
N SER A 78 -1.60 -0.51 -29.49
CA SER A 78 -1.05 -1.12 -30.72
C SER A 78 -2.11 -1.24 -31.83
N PRO A 79 -1.73 -0.53 -33.09
CA PRO A 79 -2.66 -0.29 -34.20
C PRO A 79 -3.00 -1.59 -34.95
N GLN A 80 -3.04 -2.82 -34.16
CA GLN A 80 -3.38 -4.05 -34.92
C GLN A 80 -4.61 -4.71 -34.28
N ASP A 81 -5.67 -3.89 -33.87
CA ASP A 81 -6.89 -4.68 -33.55
C ASP A 81 -8.13 -3.80 -33.74
N GLU A 82 -7.95 -2.76 -34.67
CA GLU A 82 -9.35 -2.27 -34.81
C GLU A 82 -9.82 -2.43 -36.26
N PHE A 83 -9.39 -3.46 -36.88
CA PHE A 83 -10.32 -3.62 -38.03
C PHE A 83 -11.09 -4.92 -37.89
N HIS A 84 -12.08 -5.13 -36.75
CA HIS A 84 -13.04 -6.25 -36.89
C HIS A 84 -14.41 -5.72 -37.33
N PRO A 85 -14.84 -6.17 -38.46
CA PRO A 85 -15.84 -6.14 -39.53
C PRO A 85 -17.22 -5.72 -39.02
N GLN A 86 -17.56 -4.39 -38.99
CA GLN A 86 -18.98 -4.03 -39.22
C GLN A 86 -19.74 -5.14 -39.95
N LYS A 87 -20.47 -5.99 -39.03
CA LYS A 87 -21.76 -6.65 -39.38
C LYS A 87 -21.82 -6.98 -40.87
N GLU A 88 -21.11 -8.12 -41.18
CA GLU A 88 -21.43 -8.90 -42.40
C GLU A 88 -22.87 -8.64 -42.86
N PRO A 89 -23.20 -7.76 -43.92
CA PRO A 89 -24.48 -7.95 -44.61
C PRO A 89 -24.83 -9.45 -44.76
N PRO A 90 -26.09 -9.98 -44.25
CA PRO A 90 -26.52 -11.37 -44.48
C PRO A 90 -25.81 -11.98 -45.70
N GLU A 91 -24.73 -12.73 -45.40
CA GLU A 91 -24.45 -13.78 -46.41
C GLU A 91 -25.66 -14.00 -47.32
N THR A 92 -25.97 -12.95 -48.21
CA THR A 92 -26.80 -13.49 -49.29
C THR A 92 -26.16 -14.79 -49.84
N PRO A 93 -26.69 -15.98 -49.45
CA PRO A 93 -26.15 -17.19 -50.09
C PRO A 93 -25.73 -16.92 -51.54
N ILE A 94 -24.49 -16.47 -51.76
CA ILE A 94 -24.06 -16.63 -53.18
C ILE A 94 -24.58 -17.97 -53.71
N LEU A 95 -25.90 -18.15 -53.97
CA LEU A 95 -26.24 -19.23 -54.91
C LEU A 95 -25.26 -19.26 -56.09
N ARG A 96 -23.99 -19.68 -55.80
CA ARG A 96 -23.20 -20.00 -57.02
C ARG A 96 -24.08 -20.66 -58.07
N ARG A 97 -24.92 -19.87 -58.71
CA ARG A 97 -25.53 -20.53 -59.89
C ARG A 97 -24.44 -20.95 -60.87
N GLU A 98 -23.93 -22.19 -60.57
CA GLU A 98 -23.11 -22.84 -61.61
C GLU A 98 -23.57 -22.44 -63.02
N PRO A 99 -22.75 -21.74 -63.80
CA PRO A 99 -23.10 -21.46 -65.20
C PRO A 99 -23.85 -22.64 -65.85
N GLN A 100 -25.16 -22.63 -65.90
CA GLN A 100 -25.82 -23.65 -66.74
C GLN A 100 -24.97 -23.97 -67.98
N LYS A 101 -24.21 -25.11 -67.93
CA LYS A 101 -23.56 -25.71 -69.12
C LYS A 101 -24.50 -25.67 -70.34
N PRO A 102 -24.02 -24.97 -71.36
CA PRO A 102 -24.84 -24.93 -72.58
C PRO A 102 -25.31 -26.33 -73.00
N PRO A 103 -26.62 -26.59 -73.26
CA PRO A 103 -27.04 -27.93 -73.68
C PRO A 103 -26.23 -28.44 -74.88
N THR A 104 -25.38 -29.47 -74.71
CA THR A 104 -24.83 -30.37 -75.76
C THR A 104 -25.91 -30.70 -76.80
N ALA A 105 -25.84 -30.00 -78.05
CA ALA A 105 -26.45 -30.26 -79.37
C ALA A 105 -26.90 -31.72 -79.50
N GLU A 106 -27.94 -32.21 -78.76
CA GLU A 106 -28.33 -33.53 -79.33
C GLU A 106 -29.49 -33.35 -80.31
N ARG A 107 -29.02 -33.28 -81.60
CA ARG A 107 -29.71 -33.49 -82.90
C ARG A 107 -31.19 -33.83 -82.70
N ASP A 108 -32.07 -32.71 -82.69
CA ASP A 108 -33.42 -32.86 -83.30
C ASP A 108 -34.41 -31.97 -82.55
N SER A 109 -34.77 -30.75 -83.19
CA SER A 109 -36.06 -30.17 -83.62
C SER A 109 -36.95 -29.88 -82.39
N SER A 110 -36.75 -28.59 -81.83
CA SER A 110 -37.82 -27.61 -81.51
C SER A 110 -37.31 -26.65 -80.42
N ILE A 111 -36.00 -26.04 -80.45
CA ILE A 111 -35.90 -24.91 -79.51
C ILE A 111 -36.31 -23.62 -80.23
N SER A 112 -37.54 -23.20 -80.05
CA SER A 112 -38.25 -22.07 -80.68
C SER A 112 -37.51 -20.75 -80.44
N LEU A 113 -37.05 -19.99 -81.56
CA LEU A 113 -36.49 -18.62 -81.54
C LEU A 113 -37.03 -17.82 -80.35
N ASP A 114 -38.18 -18.18 -79.90
CA ASP A 114 -38.77 -17.46 -78.74
C ASP A 114 -38.12 -17.91 -77.42
N SER A 115 -37.70 -19.15 -77.36
CA SER A 115 -37.03 -19.69 -76.15
C SER A 115 -35.60 -19.16 -76.02
N LEU A 116 -34.89 -18.96 -77.07
CA LEU A 116 -33.53 -18.38 -77.03
C LEU A 116 -33.58 -16.88 -76.73
N GLN A 117 -34.64 -16.18 -77.25
CA GLN A 117 -34.79 -14.73 -76.95
C GLN A 117 -35.14 -14.52 -75.48
N SER A 118 -35.83 -15.44 -74.94
CA SER A 118 -36.18 -15.33 -73.50
C SER A 118 -34.96 -15.62 -72.63
N GLN A 119 -34.16 -16.57 -73.06
CA GLN A 119 -32.94 -16.86 -72.27
C GLN A 119 -31.93 -15.71 -72.38
N LEU A 120 -31.82 -15.13 -73.55
CA LEU A 120 -30.95 -13.95 -73.71
C LEU A 120 -31.44 -12.77 -72.86
N SER A 121 -32.69 -12.62 -72.80
CA SER A 121 -33.22 -11.51 -71.98
C SER A 121 -32.97 -11.77 -70.49
N ASN A 122 -32.98 -13.00 -70.09
CA ASN A 122 -32.72 -13.33 -68.67
C ASN A 122 -31.24 -13.11 -68.32
N VAL A 123 -30.40 -13.46 -69.27
CA VAL A 123 -28.96 -13.25 -69.01
C VAL A 123 -28.65 -11.74 -69.01
N GLU A 124 -29.37 -11.03 -69.88
CA GLU A 124 -29.13 -9.56 -69.90
C GLU A 124 -29.61 -8.91 -68.60
N ASP A 125 -30.65 -9.41 -68.02
CA ASP A 125 -31.13 -8.84 -66.73
C ASP A 125 -30.17 -9.21 -65.59
N GLU A 126 -29.58 -10.42 -65.73
CA GLU A 126 -28.62 -10.83 -64.68
C GLU A 126 -27.34 -9.98 -64.75
N ILE A 127 -26.92 -9.69 -65.93
CA ILE A 127 -25.71 -8.85 -66.08
C ILE A 127 -26.00 -7.44 -65.54
N ARG A 128 -27.20 -6.99 -65.79
CA ARG A 128 -27.50 -5.64 -65.28
C ARG A 128 -27.54 -5.62 -63.75
N SER A 129 -28.03 -6.68 -63.18
CA SER A 129 -28.10 -6.75 -61.71
C SER A 129 -26.68 -6.88 -61.12
N LEU A 130 -25.85 -7.63 -61.78
CA LEU A 130 -24.48 -7.77 -61.27
C LEU A 130 -23.70 -6.46 -61.41
N ARG A 131 -23.95 -5.75 -62.42
CA ARG A 131 -23.29 -4.45 -62.56
C ARG A 131 -23.73 -3.47 -61.46
N THR A 132 -24.97 -3.54 -61.11
CA THR A 132 -25.44 -2.65 -60.02
C THR A 132 -24.81 -3.05 -58.69
N GLU A 133 -24.72 -4.36 -58.48
CA GLU A 133 -24.09 -4.82 -57.23
C GLU A 133 -22.59 -4.46 -57.19
N LYS A 134 -21.96 -4.62 -58.28
CA LYS A 134 -20.54 -4.21 -58.37
C LYS A 134 -20.38 -2.71 -58.05
N ASN A 135 -21.27 -1.92 -58.60
CA ASN A 135 -21.16 -0.47 -58.32
C ASN A 135 -21.40 -0.17 -56.84
N LYS A 136 -22.26 -0.93 -56.23
CA LYS A 136 -22.51 -0.71 -54.79
C LYS A 136 -21.29 -1.12 -53.95
N ARG A 137 -20.71 -2.17 -54.40
CA ARG A 137 -19.52 -2.60 -53.64
C ARG A 137 -18.36 -1.62 -53.85
N GLU A 138 -18.30 -1.09 -55.05
CA GLU A 138 -17.25 -0.08 -55.28
C GLU A 138 -17.45 1.16 -54.42
N GLU A 139 -18.63 1.47 -54.14
CA GLU A 139 -18.89 2.63 -53.27
C GLU A 139 -18.55 2.31 -51.80
N THR A 140 -18.82 1.09 -51.44
CA THR A 140 -18.45 0.70 -50.07
C THR A 140 -16.92 0.69 -49.89
N ILE A 141 -16.30 0.23 -50.84
CA ILE A 141 -14.82 0.21 -50.77
C ILE A 141 -14.28 1.64 -50.68
N ALA A 142 -14.86 2.51 -51.41
CA ALA A 142 -14.39 3.91 -51.33
C ALA A 142 -14.64 4.50 -49.94
N SER A 143 -15.70 4.16 -49.34
CA SER A 143 -15.99 4.66 -47.98
C SER A 143 -15.03 4.05 -46.95
N LEU A 144 -14.76 2.83 -47.08
CA LEU A 144 -13.85 2.20 -46.11
C LEU A 144 -12.44 2.76 -46.26
N ARG A 145 -12.06 3.02 -47.47
CA ARG A 145 -10.74 3.64 -47.67
C ARG A 145 -10.67 5.02 -46.99
N HIS A 146 -11.69 5.73 -47.08
CA HIS A 146 -11.71 7.04 -46.39
C HIS A 146 -11.62 6.88 -44.87
N ASP A 147 -12.35 5.98 -44.30
CA ASP A 147 -12.29 5.76 -42.84
C ASP A 147 -10.89 5.27 -42.41
N LEU A 148 -10.31 4.44 -43.15
CA LEU A 148 -8.96 3.97 -42.84
C LEU A 148 -7.94 5.13 -42.85
N ASP A 149 -8.09 6.01 -43.80
CA ASP A 149 -7.17 7.18 -43.82
C ASP A 149 -7.36 8.04 -42.57
N LYS A 150 -8.58 8.12 -42.11
CA LYS A 150 -8.82 8.95 -40.90
C LYS A 150 -8.20 8.31 -39.66
N VAL A 151 -8.36 7.07 -39.59
CA VAL A 151 -7.81 6.39 -38.40
C VAL A 151 -6.28 6.41 -38.48
N ALA A 152 -5.68 6.23 -39.60
CA ALA A 152 -4.21 6.30 -39.75
C ALA A 152 -3.67 7.69 -39.34
N GLU A 153 -4.40 8.71 -39.64
CA GLU A 153 -3.96 10.06 -39.23
C GLU A 153 -4.03 10.23 -37.71
N LYS A 154 -5.09 9.69 -37.13
CA LYS A 154 -5.20 9.79 -35.65
C LYS A 154 -4.07 9.02 -34.96
N TYR A 155 -3.76 7.92 -35.49
CA TYR A 155 -2.66 7.12 -34.91
C TYR A 155 -1.31 7.83 -35.05
N THR A 156 -1.00 8.43 -36.20
CA THR A 156 0.26 9.18 -36.39
C THR A 156 0.35 10.37 -35.43
N GLN A 157 -0.76 11.02 -35.22
CA GLN A 157 -0.75 12.15 -34.29
C GLN A 157 -0.52 11.67 -32.85
N ALA A 158 -1.05 10.55 -32.52
CA ALA A 158 -0.87 10.02 -31.16
C ALA A 158 0.60 9.62 -30.92
N ILE A 159 1.24 9.09 -31.93
CA ILE A 159 2.67 8.74 -31.79
C ILE A 159 3.52 10.00 -31.62
N LYS A 160 3.24 11.01 -32.36
CA LYS A 160 4.01 12.28 -32.21
C LYS A 160 3.80 12.89 -30.82
N ASP A 161 2.60 12.84 -30.33
CA ASP A 161 2.33 13.40 -28.99
C ASP A 161 3.05 12.59 -27.91
N HIS A 162 3.11 11.30 -28.11
CA HIS A 162 3.81 10.46 -27.13
C HIS A 162 5.33 10.74 -27.16
N ARG A 163 5.83 10.93 -28.32
CA ARG A 163 7.28 11.25 -28.42
C ARG A 163 7.58 12.63 -27.80
N ARG A 164 6.69 13.59 -28.00
CA ARG A 164 6.87 14.91 -27.38
C ARG A 164 6.80 14.80 -25.84
N ASP A 165 5.88 13.96 -25.32
CA ASP A 165 5.76 13.77 -23.84
C ASP A 165 6.99 13.05 -23.30
N GLN A 166 7.58 12.19 -24.05
CA GLN A 166 8.78 11.48 -23.59
C GLN A 166 10.00 12.41 -23.57
N ARG A 167 10.11 13.24 -24.58
CA ARG A 167 11.22 14.22 -24.56
C ARG A 167 11.09 15.19 -23.38
N GLU A 168 9.91 15.64 -23.09
CA GLU A 168 9.72 16.55 -21.94
C GLU A 168 10.03 15.84 -20.62
N ARG A 169 9.67 14.61 -20.51
CA ARG A 169 9.98 13.85 -19.27
C ARG A 169 11.49 13.65 -19.12
N ASN A 170 12.11 13.34 -20.20
CA ASN A 170 13.58 13.19 -20.14
C ASN A 170 14.28 14.51 -19.79
N ASP A 171 13.80 15.61 -20.30
CA ASP A 171 14.40 16.92 -19.95
C ASP A 171 14.17 17.25 -18.47
N LEU A 172 12.99 16.88 -18.02
CA LEU A 172 12.71 17.19 -16.60
C LEU A 172 13.52 16.27 -15.68
N GLN A 173 13.72 15.09 -16.17
CA GLN A 173 14.56 14.17 -15.37
C GLN A 173 16.00 14.66 -15.29
N GLU A 174 16.45 15.16 -16.35
CA GLU A 174 17.81 15.73 -16.34
C GLU A 174 17.90 16.98 -15.44
N GLN A 175 16.87 17.76 -15.44
CA GLN A 175 16.89 18.97 -14.57
C GLN A 175 16.83 18.57 -13.10
N VAL A 176 16.08 17.56 -12.83
CA VAL A 176 15.96 17.14 -11.41
C VAL A 176 17.30 16.58 -10.95
N GLU A 177 17.91 15.84 -11.81
CA GLU A 177 19.24 15.29 -11.43
C GLU A 177 20.27 16.41 -11.21
N ARG A 178 20.23 17.35 -12.04
CA ARG A 178 21.16 18.48 -11.87
C ARG A 178 20.89 19.21 -10.53
N LEU A 179 19.65 19.42 -10.26
CA LEU A 179 19.35 20.17 -9.02
C LEU A 179 19.69 19.33 -7.79
N GLU A 180 19.57 18.06 -7.90
CA GLU A 180 19.91 17.21 -6.75
C GLU A 180 21.42 17.23 -6.48
N ASN A 181 22.13 17.22 -7.51
CA ASN A 181 23.59 17.30 -7.32
C ASN A 181 24.02 18.65 -6.72
N GLU A 182 23.36 19.69 -7.18
CA GLU A 182 23.68 21.01 -6.60
C GLU A 182 23.31 21.06 -5.10
N LEU A 183 22.19 20.52 -4.88
CA LEU A 183 21.78 20.53 -3.46
C LEU A 183 22.77 19.72 -2.61
N ARG A 184 23.19 18.66 -3.09
CA ARG A 184 24.19 17.85 -2.36
C ARG A 184 25.48 18.64 -2.13
N ARG A 185 25.91 19.29 -3.11
CA ARG A 185 27.13 20.10 -2.94
C ARG A 185 26.95 21.18 -1.88
N GLU A 186 25.79 21.72 -1.91
CA GLU A 186 25.57 22.80 -0.92
C GLU A 186 25.50 22.24 0.50
N ARG A 187 24.95 21.11 0.60
CA ARG A 187 24.86 20.52 1.95
C ARG A 187 26.25 20.15 2.47
N GLU A 188 27.01 19.65 1.57
CA GLU A 188 28.40 19.33 1.99
C GLU A 188 29.17 20.61 2.38
N ALA A 189 28.98 21.57 1.62
CA ALA A 189 29.62 22.86 1.97
C ALA A 189 29.14 23.36 3.34
N ARG A 190 27.88 23.24 3.51
CA ARG A 190 27.35 23.70 4.81
C ARG A 190 27.96 22.89 5.96
N SER A 191 28.03 21.60 5.79
CA SER A 191 28.60 20.75 6.86
C SER A 191 30.05 21.14 7.15
N GLU A 192 30.77 21.41 6.13
CA GLU A 192 32.17 21.85 6.33
C GLU A 192 32.23 23.18 7.11
N LEU A 193 31.39 24.04 6.73
CA LEU A 193 31.37 25.32 7.47
C LEU A 193 31.01 25.10 8.95
N GLU A 194 30.14 24.24 9.17
CA GLU A 194 29.76 23.97 10.58
C GLU A 194 30.95 23.39 11.36
N ARG A 195 31.68 22.57 10.76
CA ARG A 195 32.85 22.02 11.46
C ARG A 195 33.88 23.12 11.76
N ASP A 196 33.98 23.96 10.78
CA ASP A 196 34.94 25.07 10.99
C ASP A 196 34.50 25.98 12.15
N ILE A 197 33.20 26.21 12.17
CA ILE A 197 32.72 27.10 13.25
C ILE A 197 32.98 26.43 14.61
N LEU A 198 32.75 25.18 14.66
CA LEU A 198 32.96 24.50 15.96
C LEU A 198 34.44 24.53 16.36
N ALA A 199 35.26 24.35 15.40
CA ALA A 199 36.71 24.42 15.69
C ALA A 199 37.11 25.80 16.23
N ARG A 200 36.47 26.84 15.67
CA ARG A 200 36.83 28.20 16.13
C ARG A 200 36.27 28.47 17.53
N ILE A 201 35.08 27.90 17.74
CA ILE A 201 34.52 28.06 19.09
C ILE A 201 35.44 27.36 20.11
N GLN A 202 35.99 26.27 19.80
CA GLN A 202 36.90 25.56 20.72
C GLN A 202 38.20 26.35 20.93
N ARG A 203 38.70 26.83 19.84
CA ARG A 203 39.91 27.66 19.96
C ARG A 203 39.66 28.88 20.87
N GLU A 204 38.54 29.51 20.63
CA GLU A 204 38.21 30.67 21.50
C GLU A 204 38.17 30.24 22.98
N SER A 205 37.56 29.12 23.26
CA SER A 205 37.49 28.66 24.67
C SER A 205 38.89 28.42 25.24
N GLN A 206 39.76 27.82 24.44
CA GLN A 206 41.13 27.56 24.91
C GLN A 206 41.87 28.87 25.23
N LEU A 207 41.68 29.84 24.32
CA LEU A 207 42.37 31.13 24.55
C LEU A 207 41.83 31.81 25.81
N LEU A 208 40.50 31.72 26.00
CA LEU A 208 39.93 32.36 27.21
C LEU A 208 40.48 31.69 28.47
N ASP A 209 40.64 30.34 28.40
CA ASP A 209 41.20 29.63 29.56
C ASP A 209 42.64 30.09 29.84
N MET A 210 43.42 30.18 28.77
CA MET A 210 44.82 30.67 28.91
C MET A 210 44.85 32.07 29.51
N LEU A 211 43.98 32.95 29.04
CA LEU A 211 43.95 34.33 29.59
C LEU A 211 43.63 34.30 31.09
N GLU A 212 42.68 33.46 31.46
CA GLU A 212 42.32 33.40 32.89
C GLU A 212 43.51 32.90 33.73
N ARG A 213 44.21 31.88 33.21
CA ARG A 213 45.37 31.35 33.95
C ARG A 213 46.45 32.43 34.10
N THR A 214 46.71 33.12 33.02
CA THR A 214 47.72 34.19 33.07
C THR A 214 47.29 35.31 34.04
N ARG A 215 46.01 35.71 34.05
CA ARG A 215 45.51 36.71 35.01
C ARG A 215 45.73 36.23 36.46
N LYS A 216 45.38 34.96 36.71
CA LYS A 216 45.53 34.44 38.08
C LYS A 216 47.00 34.42 38.51
N LEU A 217 47.90 34.01 37.53
CA LEU A 217 49.34 34.02 37.85
C LEU A 217 49.83 35.44 38.13
N SER A 218 49.41 36.41 37.36
CA SER A 218 49.76 37.82 37.59
C SER A 218 49.19 38.33 38.92
N GLN A 219 47.95 37.95 39.42
CA GLN A 219 47.34 38.35 40.70
C GLN A 219 48.10 37.71 41.87
N THR A 220 48.49 36.42 41.72
CA THR A 220 49.27 35.72 42.76
C THR A 220 50.68 36.33 42.88
N SER A 221 51.33 36.70 41.76
CA SER A 221 52.62 37.41 41.78
C SER A 221 52.49 38.80 42.45
N ILE A 222 51.34 39.53 42.19
CA ILE A 222 51.11 40.85 42.82
C ILE A 222 50.80 40.64 44.31
N GLU A 223 50.08 39.57 44.82
CA GLU A 223 49.73 39.26 46.23
C GLU A 223 50.97 38.74 46.97
N GLU A 224 51.87 37.96 46.31
CA GLU A 224 53.15 37.50 46.90
C GLU A 224 54.13 38.65 47.09
N SER A 225 54.08 39.67 46.27
CA SER A 225 54.91 40.89 46.46
C SER A 225 54.31 41.81 47.53
N LEU A 226 52.93 41.86 47.77
CA LEU A 226 52.28 42.70 48.81
C LEU A 226 52.33 42.00 50.17
N THR A 227 52.51 40.63 50.41
CA THR A 227 52.65 39.85 51.66
C THR A 227 54.13 39.69 52.02
N ALA A 228 55.16 39.85 51.13
CA ALA A 228 56.61 39.86 51.42
C ALA A 228 57.05 41.23 51.97
N ASP A 229 56.07 42.20 52.10
CA ASP A 229 56.51 43.49 52.68
C ASP A 229 55.70 43.78 53.95
N PHE A 230 55.12 42.70 54.77
CA PHE A 230 54.75 43.07 56.15
C PHE A 230 55.52 42.16 57.13
N PRO A 231 56.65 42.54 57.85
CA PRO A 231 57.44 41.81 58.86
C PRO A 231 56.61 41.48 60.11
N SER A 232 56.48 40.12 60.58
CA SER A 232 56.33 39.49 61.90
C SER A 232 56.54 40.49 63.05
N LEU A 233 55.49 40.96 63.80
CA LEU A 233 55.31 41.63 65.11
C LEU A 233 56.47 41.33 66.06
N SER A 234 57.50 40.55 65.52
CA SER A 234 58.73 40.35 66.34
C SER A 234 59.90 41.12 65.74
N SER A 235 59.77 41.85 64.59
CA SER A 235 60.85 42.61 63.92
C SER A 235 60.50 44.09 63.87
N VAL A 236 59.21 44.57 64.40
CA VAL A 236 58.83 46.00 64.47
C VAL A 236 58.95 46.47 65.94
N GLU A 237 59.27 45.50 67.01
CA GLU A 237 59.49 45.83 68.44
C GLU A 237 61.00 45.91 68.73
N ALA A 238 61.82 45.67 67.61
CA ALA A 238 63.28 45.81 67.80
C ALA A 238 63.82 46.97 66.98
N MET A 239 62.83 47.81 66.37
CA MET A 239 63.39 49.01 65.71
C MET A 239 62.63 50.26 66.19
N VAL A 240 61.75 50.21 67.27
CA VAL A 240 61.22 51.44 67.91
C VAL A 240 61.61 51.44 69.39
N LYS A 241 62.81 50.82 69.78
CA LYS A 241 63.50 51.31 71.00
C LYS A 241 64.85 51.91 70.62
N GLU A 242 64.89 52.64 69.58
CA GLU A 242 65.98 53.64 69.60
C GLU A 242 65.60 54.85 68.75
N LYS A 243 64.59 55.66 69.24
CA LYS A 243 64.83 57.10 69.03
C LYS A 243 63.56 57.88 69.38
N GLN A 244 63.12 57.82 70.65
CA GLN A 244 62.43 58.93 71.33
C GLN A 244 63.36 60.13 71.50
N ILE A 245 63.31 61.09 70.56
CA ILE A 245 63.22 62.48 71.06
C ILE A 245 63.17 63.42 69.84
N ARG A 246 61.94 63.94 69.46
CA ARG A 246 61.68 65.40 69.43
C ARG A 246 61.01 65.78 68.10
N LYS A 247 59.73 66.13 68.06
CA LYS A 247 58.87 67.29 67.76
C LYS A 247 58.93 67.64 66.27
N GLY A 248 57.71 67.68 65.58
CA GLY A 248 57.04 68.82 64.88
C GLY A 248 56.51 68.36 63.51
N THR A 249 55.23 68.36 63.23
CA THR A 249 54.19 68.89 62.33
C THR A 249 54.63 68.76 60.87
N ILE A 250 53.74 68.23 59.91
CA ILE A 250 52.83 68.55 58.78
C ILE A 250 53.01 67.47 57.71
N ALA A 251 51.80 66.92 56.94
CA ALA A 251 50.93 66.93 55.75
C ALA A 251 51.46 65.96 54.70
N ILE A 252 50.51 65.20 53.87
CA ILE A 252 49.90 65.20 52.52
C ILE A 252 49.91 63.74 52.01
N SER A 253 48.70 63.28 51.47
CA SER A 253 47.82 63.05 50.30
C SER A 253 48.41 61.98 49.37
N THR A 254 47.51 60.97 48.93
CA THR A 254 46.58 60.55 47.86
C THR A 254 47.19 59.38 47.07
N SER A 255 46.32 58.40 46.78
CA SER A 255 45.36 57.85 45.80
C SER A 255 46.05 56.78 44.94
N TYR A 256 45.35 55.61 44.69
CA TYR A 256 44.52 55.07 43.59
C TYR A 256 44.99 53.64 43.28
N SER A 257 44.07 52.67 43.08
CA SER A 257 43.70 51.41 42.41
C SER A 257 43.19 51.66 40.98
N PRO A 258 43.05 50.36 40.25
CA PRO A 258 42.04 49.30 40.11
C PRO A 258 42.56 48.10 39.32
N LEU A 259 41.95 46.85 39.46
CA LEU A 259 40.99 45.84 38.97
C LEU A 259 41.74 44.75 38.19
N LEU A 260 41.38 43.44 38.29
CA LEU A 260 40.59 42.30 37.81
C LEU A 260 41.54 41.14 37.44
N THR A 261 41.25 39.90 37.68
CA THR A 261 40.38 38.73 37.49
C THR A 261 41.24 37.50 37.18
N HIS A 262 40.96 36.25 37.55
CA HIS A 262 40.21 35.07 37.05
C HIS A 262 40.84 33.79 37.60
N SER A 263 40.08 32.66 37.82
CA SER A 263 39.39 31.46 37.29
C SER A 263 39.83 30.21 38.06
N CYS A 264 39.07 29.04 38.28
CA CYS A 264 38.85 27.66 37.79
C CYS A 264 39.01 26.67 38.95
N LEU A 265 38.27 25.56 39.24
CA LEU A 265 37.94 24.13 39.03
C LEU A 265 38.08 23.38 40.34
N GLN A 266 37.20 22.54 40.84
CA GLN A 266 36.56 21.22 40.92
C GLN A 266 37.09 20.46 42.14
N LEU A 267 36.34 19.81 43.02
CA LEU A 267 35.72 18.54 43.45
C LEU A 267 36.11 18.25 44.89
N SER A 268 35.19 17.81 45.84
CA SER A 268 34.69 16.58 46.48
C SER A 268 34.60 16.80 48.01
N LEU A 269 33.43 16.52 48.68
CA LEU A 269 32.75 15.55 49.56
C LEU A 269 33.14 15.81 51.03
N GLN A 270 32.15 16.10 51.97
CA GLN A 270 31.44 15.32 53.00
C GLN A 270 31.17 16.20 54.22
N ILE A 271 29.89 16.33 54.68
CA ILE A 271 29.15 15.68 55.78
C ILE A 271 28.77 16.75 56.82
N VAL A 272 27.42 16.98 57.17
CA VAL A 272 26.39 16.47 58.10
C VAL A 272 25.84 17.67 58.89
N ARG A 273 24.47 17.75 58.81
CA ARG A 273 23.47 17.46 59.86
C ARG A 273 22.35 18.50 59.81
N THR A 274 21.14 18.04 59.39
CA THR A 274 19.69 17.98 59.59
C THR A 274 19.24 18.92 60.70
N PRO A 275 17.79 19.11 60.80
CA PRO A 275 16.49 18.43 60.60
C PRO A 275 15.34 19.44 60.45
N HIS A 276 14.17 19.03 59.59
CA HIS A 276 12.76 18.61 59.75
C HIS A 276 11.82 19.75 59.31
N LEU A 277 10.93 19.54 58.20
CA LEU A 277 9.45 19.52 58.29
C LEU A 277 8.86 19.44 56.88
N LYS A 278 8.38 18.25 56.43
CA LYS A 278 7.24 17.47 55.91
C LYS A 278 6.17 18.38 55.29
N LEU A 279 6.25 18.50 53.87
CA LEU A 279 4.96 18.63 53.14
C LEU A 279 5.06 17.91 51.80
N LEU A 280 4.57 16.68 51.70
CA LEU A 280 4.01 15.72 50.72
C LEU A 280 3.65 16.39 49.40
N PRO A 281 4.21 15.83 48.18
CA PRO A 281 3.22 16.06 47.09
C PRO A 281 2.54 14.76 46.67
N LEU A 282 1.32 14.46 47.18
CA LEU A 282 0.29 13.61 46.55
C LEU A 282 0.21 13.87 45.05
N ALA A 283 1.16 13.40 44.21
CA ALA A 283 0.77 13.14 42.80
C ALA A 283 0.24 11.72 42.66
N MET A 284 -0.84 11.44 43.25
CA MET A 284 -1.75 10.39 42.72
C MET A 284 -1.61 10.26 41.21
N SER A 285 -0.53 9.75 40.60
CA SER A 285 -0.49 9.22 39.21
C SER A 285 -1.57 8.15 39.00
N PHE A 286 -2.77 8.58 38.93
CA PHE A 286 -3.79 7.68 38.33
C PHE A 286 -3.21 6.94 37.12
N PRO A 287 -2.94 5.60 37.04
CA PRO A 287 -2.52 4.91 35.80
C PRO A 287 -3.33 5.40 34.59
N MET A 288 -2.89 6.45 33.87
CA MET A 288 -3.58 6.65 32.57
C MET A 288 -3.92 5.31 31.90
N GLU A 289 -5.06 4.76 32.18
CA GLU A 289 -5.53 3.55 31.48
C GLU A 289 -5.00 3.49 30.04
N ALA A 290 -4.14 2.47 29.80
CA ALA A 290 -3.66 2.22 28.42
C ALA A 290 -4.80 2.32 27.39
N LEU A 291 -4.52 3.16 26.28
CA LEU A 291 -5.56 3.34 25.23
C LEU A 291 -5.75 2.05 24.43
N PRO A 292 -7.02 1.81 24.06
CA PRO A 292 -7.23 0.70 23.11
C PRO A 292 -6.32 0.84 21.88
N ARG A 293 -6.02 -0.40 21.28
CA ARG A 293 -5.04 -0.38 20.17
C ARG A 293 -5.69 -0.87 18.88
N ILE A 294 -5.14 -0.25 17.80
CA ILE A 294 -5.56 -0.70 16.45
C ILE A 294 -4.31 -1.16 15.70
N ALA A 295 -4.35 -2.49 15.31
CA ALA A 295 -3.24 -3.02 14.49
C ALA A 295 -3.36 -2.57 13.03
N CYS A 296 -2.19 -2.06 12.50
CA CYS A 296 -2.29 -1.42 11.16
C CYS A 296 -1.32 -2.14 10.21
N PHE A 297 -1.93 -2.43 8.96
CA PHE A 297 -1.14 -3.20 7.99
C PHE A 297 -1.06 -2.44 6.66
N HIS A 298 0.21 -2.24 6.24
CA HIS A 298 0.47 -1.39 5.05
C HIS A 298 0.18 -2.15 3.76
N GLY A 299 0.06 -1.37 2.61
CA GLY A 299 -0.17 -1.98 1.27
C GLY A 299 1.12 -2.55 0.69
N GLY A 300 0.98 -3.17 -0.55
CA GLY A 300 2.14 -3.80 -1.20
C GLY A 300 3.18 -2.74 -1.63
N GLY A 301 4.50 -3.09 -1.36
CA GLY A 301 5.60 -2.20 -1.82
C GLY A 301 5.74 -0.99 -0.89
N SER A 302 5.29 -1.11 0.40
CA SER A 302 5.41 -0.09 1.45
C SER A 302 6.00 -0.72 2.72
N SER A 303 5.95 0.07 3.90
CA SER A 303 6.38 -0.47 5.20
C SER A 303 5.56 0.16 6.34
N GLY A 304 5.73 -0.51 7.52
CA GLY A 304 5.05 0.06 8.71
C GLY A 304 5.30 1.56 8.87
N PRO A 305 6.50 2.00 8.87
CA PRO A 305 6.79 3.43 9.07
C PRO A 305 6.16 4.31 7.97
N ILE A 306 6.22 3.86 6.75
CA ILE A 306 5.61 4.68 5.67
C ILE A 306 4.10 4.78 5.90
N PHE A 307 3.50 3.64 6.21
CA PHE A 307 2.04 3.69 6.43
C PHE A 307 1.72 4.57 7.65
N GLU A 308 2.56 4.49 8.65
CA GLU A 308 2.34 5.40 9.80
C GLU A 308 2.37 6.86 9.36
N MET A 309 3.35 7.21 8.57
CA MET A 309 3.39 8.60 8.06
C MET A 309 2.15 8.93 7.23
N GLN A 310 1.71 8.02 6.43
CA GLN A 310 0.53 8.30 5.58
C GLN A 310 -0.72 8.48 6.44
N CYS A 311 -0.62 7.96 7.74
CA CYS A 311 -1.82 8.04 8.62
C CYS A 311 -1.63 9.15 9.65
N GLU A 312 -0.65 9.97 9.46
CA GLU A 312 -0.28 10.93 10.53
C GLU A 312 -1.47 11.82 10.88
N GLN A 313 -2.17 12.26 9.89
CA GLN A 313 -3.30 13.17 10.20
C GLN A 313 -4.44 12.41 10.89
N LEU A 314 -4.65 11.25 10.49
CA LEU A 314 -5.68 10.45 11.21
C LEU A 314 -5.27 10.18 12.66
N ILE A 315 -4.00 9.82 12.79
CA ILE A 315 -3.50 9.53 14.16
C ILE A 315 -3.69 10.77 15.04
N SER A 316 -3.35 11.85 14.48
CA SER A 316 -3.51 13.07 15.27
C SER A 316 -4.97 13.29 15.70
N GLN A 317 -5.88 12.97 14.86
CA GLN A 317 -7.32 13.20 15.17
C GLN A 317 -7.83 12.19 16.19
N LEU A 318 -7.15 11.02 16.27
CA LEU A 318 -7.75 9.98 17.13
C LEU A 318 -6.78 9.61 18.26
N SER A 319 -5.81 10.54 18.57
CA SER A 319 -4.69 10.18 19.46
C SER A 319 -5.17 10.06 20.91
N SER A 320 -6.30 10.69 21.17
CA SER A 320 -6.78 10.59 22.57
C SER A 320 -7.60 9.32 22.77
N ARG A 321 -7.80 8.55 21.69
CA ARG A 321 -8.78 7.44 21.85
C ARG A 321 -8.10 6.11 21.53
N PHE A 322 -7.09 6.17 20.62
CA PHE A 322 -6.51 4.88 20.24
C PHE A 322 -4.98 5.03 20.19
N GLU A 323 -4.44 3.91 20.41
CA GLU A 323 -3.04 3.73 19.97
C GLU A 323 -2.99 2.88 18.69
N PHE A 324 -2.25 3.52 17.64
CA PHE A 324 -2.10 2.77 16.37
C PHE A 324 -0.73 2.09 16.34
N VAL A 325 -0.78 0.79 16.01
CA VAL A 325 0.51 0.07 15.92
C VAL A 325 0.67 -0.49 14.51
N PHE A 326 1.87 -0.17 13.91
CA PHE A 326 2.06 -0.47 12.48
C PHE A 326 3.08 -1.60 12.33
N PHE A 327 2.73 -2.56 11.42
CA PHE A 327 3.57 -3.76 11.32
C PHE A 327 4.15 -3.85 9.91
N ASN A 328 5.38 -4.53 9.95
CA ASN A 328 6.05 -4.72 8.65
C ASN A 328 5.78 -6.12 8.09
N ALA A 329 5.51 -6.06 6.71
CA ALA A 329 5.36 -7.36 6.04
C ALA A 329 6.73 -8.05 5.94
N PRO A 330 6.73 -9.35 5.68
CA PRO A 330 7.97 -10.14 5.82
C PRO A 330 8.78 -10.18 4.52
N PHE A 331 8.11 -9.77 3.45
CA PHE A 331 8.87 -9.97 2.20
C PHE A 331 9.17 -8.62 1.55
N TYR A 332 10.31 -8.70 0.84
CA TYR A 332 10.71 -7.44 0.17
C TYR A 332 10.13 -7.39 -1.25
N ARG A 333 9.91 -6.12 -1.71
CA ARG A 333 9.41 -5.89 -3.08
C ARG A 333 9.70 -4.45 -3.49
N ASP A 334 9.40 -4.23 -4.83
CA ASP A 334 9.57 -2.83 -5.30
C ASP A 334 8.46 -1.93 -4.73
N ALA A 335 8.72 -0.63 -4.87
CA ALA A 335 7.73 0.33 -4.32
C ALA A 335 6.36 0.15 -5.01
N GLY A 336 5.35 0.20 -4.11
CA GLY A 336 3.98 0.06 -4.62
C GLY A 336 3.41 1.41 -5.05
N PRO A 337 2.15 1.44 -5.46
CA PRO A 337 1.53 2.69 -5.94
C PRO A 337 1.46 3.75 -4.83
N GLY A 338 1.93 4.96 -5.17
CA GLY A 338 1.73 6.10 -4.25
C GLY A 338 2.88 6.22 -3.24
N VAL A 339 3.85 5.23 -3.34
CA VAL A 339 4.99 5.32 -2.39
C VAL A 339 6.05 6.26 -2.98
N LEU A 340 6.35 6.14 -4.24
CA LEU A 340 7.27 7.09 -4.88
C LEU A 340 6.46 8.17 -5.62
N PRO A 341 7.17 9.24 -5.64
CA PRO A 341 8.57 9.65 -5.34
C PRO A 341 8.71 10.17 -3.91
N PHE A 342 7.76 10.15 -3.08
CA PHE A 342 7.79 10.83 -1.77
C PHE A 342 8.56 9.98 -0.75
N PHE A 343 8.53 8.66 -0.91
CA PHE A 343 9.25 7.78 0.02
C PHE A 343 10.37 7.06 -0.74
N VAL A 344 11.47 7.82 -0.82
CA VAL A 344 12.59 7.32 -1.66
C VAL A 344 13.31 6.17 -0.93
N PRO A 345 13.87 5.27 -1.67
CA PRO A 345 14.43 4.02 -1.13
C PRO A 345 15.57 4.28 -0.14
N GLU A 346 16.36 5.36 -0.31
CA GLU A 346 17.52 5.62 0.58
C GLU A 346 17.06 5.92 2.00
N LYS A 347 15.84 6.50 2.10
CA LYS A 347 15.39 6.88 3.46
C LYS A 347 14.31 5.92 3.97
N TRP A 348 13.57 5.38 3.05
CA TRP A 348 12.35 4.75 3.60
C TRP A 348 12.33 3.26 3.21
N GLY A 349 13.38 2.80 2.44
CA GLY A 349 13.43 1.35 2.10
C GLY A 349 14.05 0.57 3.25
N PRO A 350 13.99 -0.69 3.04
CA PRO A 350 13.38 -1.52 1.98
C PRO A 350 11.85 -1.54 2.08
N TYR A 351 11.20 -1.76 0.74
CA TYR A 351 9.73 -1.89 0.71
C TYR A 351 9.34 -3.37 0.81
N ARG A 352 8.10 -3.49 1.29
CA ARG A 352 7.77 -4.87 1.69
C ARG A 352 6.38 -5.24 1.18
N THR A 353 6.11 -6.59 1.15
CA THR A 353 4.79 -7.09 0.72
C THR A 353 4.40 -8.28 1.61
N TRP A 354 3.01 -8.48 1.67
CA TRP A 354 2.50 -9.55 2.56
C TRP A 354 2.36 -10.87 1.79
N PHE A 355 2.49 -10.81 0.44
CA PHE A 355 2.18 -12.00 -0.37
C PHE A 355 3.40 -12.30 -1.26
N THR A 356 3.56 -13.58 -1.49
CA THR A 356 4.57 -14.01 -2.49
C THR A 356 3.88 -14.69 -3.66
N LYS A 357 4.74 -14.94 -4.67
CA LYS A 357 4.21 -15.67 -5.85
C LYS A 357 4.92 -17.01 -5.99
N ASP A 358 4.06 -18.06 -6.49
CA ASP A 358 4.72 -19.38 -6.70
C ASP A 358 5.49 -19.40 -8.03
N ASP A 359 5.98 -20.67 -8.37
CA ASP A 359 6.88 -20.78 -9.54
C ASP A 359 6.13 -20.43 -10.83
N ASN A 360 4.83 -20.49 -10.74
CA ASN A 360 4.04 -20.11 -11.94
C ASN A 360 3.59 -18.65 -11.90
N GLU A 361 4.19 -17.87 -11.00
CA GLU A 361 3.92 -16.43 -10.86
C GLU A 361 2.47 -16.17 -10.44
N VAL A 362 1.93 -17.17 -9.83
CA VAL A 362 0.58 -16.97 -9.25
C VAL A 362 0.73 -16.60 -7.76
N GLU A 363 0.05 -15.52 -7.43
CA GLU A 363 0.13 -15.07 -6.01
C GLU A 363 -0.39 -16.17 -5.06
N ARG A 364 0.24 -16.22 -3.98
CA ARG A 364 -0.22 -17.17 -2.95
C ARG A 364 -1.15 -16.46 -1.95
N GLY A 365 -2.32 -16.97 -1.90
CA GLY A 365 -3.37 -16.29 -1.09
C GLY A 365 -3.15 -16.50 0.42
N ASP A 366 -2.28 -17.40 0.76
CA ASP A 366 -2.16 -17.69 2.20
C ASP A 366 -0.94 -16.98 2.81
N GLY A 367 -0.18 -16.22 1.93
CA GLY A 367 0.89 -15.34 2.46
C GLY A 367 2.14 -16.14 2.85
N ARG A 368 2.24 -17.36 2.32
CA ARG A 368 3.46 -18.15 2.65
C ARG A 368 4.59 -17.79 1.69
N ALA A 369 5.76 -18.38 2.12
CA ALA A 369 6.94 -18.11 1.26
C ALA A 369 6.76 -18.75 -0.13
N LYS A 370 7.72 -18.41 -0.97
CA LYS A 370 7.59 -18.84 -2.40
C LYS A 370 7.52 -20.37 -2.50
N ASP A 371 8.14 -21.08 -1.60
CA ASP A 371 8.15 -22.56 -1.71
C ASP A 371 6.90 -23.17 -1.05
N GLY A 372 6.07 -22.32 -0.54
CA GLY A 372 4.77 -22.78 -0.01
C GLY A 372 4.93 -23.36 1.40
N LYS A 373 6.14 -23.37 1.86
CA LYS A 373 6.37 -23.97 3.19
C LYS A 373 6.37 -22.89 4.28
N GLY A 374 6.20 -23.38 5.55
CA GLY A 374 6.32 -22.45 6.70
C GLY A 374 4.93 -22.04 7.20
N GLU A 375 5.11 -21.07 8.06
CA GLU A 375 3.88 -20.62 8.76
C GLU A 375 3.03 -19.73 7.84
N GLY A 376 1.70 -19.90 7.90
CA GLY A 376 0.76 -19.06 7.14
C GLY A 376 0.88 -17.58 7.52
N GLY A 377 0.48 -16.75 6.54
CA GLY A 377 0.59 -15.28 6.72
C GLY A 377 -0.19 -14.78 7.94
N ILE A 378 -1.44 -15.31 8.11
CA ILE A 378 -2.25 -14.79 9.25
C ILE A 378 -1.63 -15.23 10.57
N GLU A 379 -1.13 -16.41 10.62
CA GLU A 379 -0.45 -16.86 11.86
C GLU A 379 0.78 -16.01 12.13
N ARG A 380 1.50 -15.71 11.12
CA ARG A 380 2.68 -14.85 11.32
C ARG A 380 2.26 -13.47 11.85
N VAL A 381 1.24 -12.97 11.31
CA VAL A 381 0.79 -11.62 11.74
C VAL A 381 0.34 -11.68 13.20
N LEU A 382 -0.42 -12.64 13.59
CA LEU A 382 -0.86 -12.76 15.00
C LEU A 382 0.35 -12.84 15.92
N LYS A 383 1.40 -13.52 15.50
CA LYS A 383 2.63 -13.53 16.31
C LYS A 383 3.25 -12.13 16.41
N LEU A 384 3.27 -11.45 15.29
CA LEU A 384 3.79 -10.07 15.33
C LEU A 384 2.99 -9.22 16.32
N ILE A 385 1.68 -9.41 16.29
CA ILE A 385 0.85 -8.58 17.19
C ILE A 385 1.13 -8.96 18.64
N ALA A 386 1.30 -10.22 18.86
CA ALA A 386 1.57 -10.68 20.24
C ALA A 386 2.92 -10.16 20.72
N GLU A 387 3.84 -9.92 19.79
CA GLU A 387 5.20 -9.51 20.18
C GLU A 387 5.29 -7.98 20.31
N ALA A 388 4.24 -7.28 19.99
CA ALA A 388 4.29 -5.80 19.99
C ALA A 388 4.31 -5.27 21.42
N GLY A 389 4.33 -6.21 22.47
CA GLY A 389 4.64 -5.79 23.85
C GLY A 389 3.39 -5.30 24.57
N GLU A 390 3.64 -4.76 25.84
CA GLU A 390 2.54 -4.36 26.74
C GLU A 390 1.83 -3.11 26.20
N GLY A 391 0.57 -3.06 26.22
CA GLY A 391 -0.31 -1.93 25.82
C GLY A 391 -1.77 -2.26 26.15
N GLY A 392 -2.62 -1.21 25.65
CA GLY A 392 -4.07 -1.45 25.88
C GLY A 392 -4.59 -2.65 25.06
N GLU A 393 -5.82 -2.94 25.24
CA GLU A 393 -6.47 -4.06 24.53
C GLU A 393 -6.53 -3.80 23.02
N TRP A 394 -6.21 -4.90 22.22
CA TRP A 394 -6.42 -4.79 20.76
C TRP A 394 -7.92 -4.81 20.43
N VAL A 395 -8.39 -3.69 19.85
CA VAL A 395 -9.87 -3.65 19.65
C VAL A 395 -10.17 -3.62 18.16
N GLY A 396 -9.16 -3.26 17.37
CA GLY A 396 -9.47 -3.18 15.92
C GLY A 396 -8.19 -3.39 15.10
N CYS A 397 -8.44 -3.66 13.81
CA CYS A 397 -7.32 -3.70 12.85
C CYS A 397 -7.67 -2.90 11.60
N MET A 398 -6.57 -2.33 11.06
CA MET A 398 -6.77 -1.45 9.89
C MET A 398 -5.72 -1.80 8.82
N GLY A 399 -6.30 -1.86 7.54
CA GLY A 399 -5.35 -2.16 6.44
C GLY A 399 -5.56 -1.21 5.27
N PHE A 400 -4.43 -0.94 4.61
CA PHE A 400 -4.49 -0.15 3.37
C PHE A 400 -4.18 -1.05 2.17
N SER A 401 -4.99 -0.90 1.12
CA SER A 401 -4.79 -1.68 -0.11
C SER A 401 -4.51 -3.16 0.18
N GLN A 402 -3.30 -3.68 -0.12
CA GLN A 402 -3.01 -5.10 0.15
C GLN A 402 -3.23 -5.45 1.64
N GLY A 403 -3.00 -4.48 2.53
CA GLY A 403 -3.18 -4.69 3.97
C GLY A 403 -4.63 -5.04 4.34
N THR A 404 -5.58 -4.64 3.48
CA THR A 404 -7.00 -4.98 3.80
C THR A 404 -7.22 -6.49 3.75
N ARG A 405 -6.42 -7.12 3.02
CA ARG A 405 -6.57 -8.59 2.95
C ARG A 405 -6.08 -9.26 4.24
N ILE A 406 -5.14 -8.65 4.89
CA ILE A 406 -4.71 -9.16 6.21
C ILE A 406 -5.84 -8.94 7.23
N VAL A 407 -6.41 -7.74 7.17
CA VAL A 407 -7.49 -7.45 8.14
C VAL A 407 -8.64 -8.44 7.95
N GLY A 408 -9.05 -8.67 6.68
CA GLY A 408 -10.13 -9.66 6.44
C GLY A 408 -9.74 -11.06 6.92
N GLY A 409 -8.49 -11.42 6.66
CA GLY A 409 -8.02 -12.77 7.07
C GLY A 409 -8.02 -12.92 8.60
N LEU A 410 -7.59 -11.85 9.31
CA LEU A 410 -7.58 -11.93 10.79
C LEU A 410 -9.00 -12.11 11.34
N LEU A 411 -9.89 -11.36 10.72
CA LEU A 411 -11.26 -11.43 11.28
C LEU A 411 -11.90 -12.78 10.95
N LEU A 412 -11.61 -13.26 9.79
CA LEU A 412 -12.20 -14.57 9.44
C LEU A 412 -11.55 -15.69 10.27
N ASP A 413 -10.25 -15.58 10.36
CA ASP A 413 -9.58 -16.57 11.23
C ASP A 413 -10.19 -16.59 12.63
N GLN A 414 -10.38 -15.39 13.24
CA GLN A 414 -11.01 -15.29 14.57
C GLN A 414 -12.40 -15.92 14.59
N GLN A 415 -13.19 -15.73 13.62
CA GLN A 415 -14.56 -16.29 13.56
C GLN A 415 -14.51 -17.82 13.46
N ARG A 416 -13.58 -18.21 12.79
CA ARG A 416 -13.54 -19.67 12.57
C ARG A 416 -13.05 -20.38 13.83
N ARG A 417 -12.12 -19.81 14.40
CA ARG A 417 -11.67 -20.42 15.66
C ARG A 417 -12.82 -20.53 16.66
N LYS A 418 -13.64 -19.49 16.63
CA LYS A 418 -14.80 -19.56 17.54
C LYS A 418 -15.79 -20.64 17.10
N GLU A 419 -16.02 -20.77 15.82
CA GLU A 419 -16.99 -21.76 15.30
C GLU A 419 -16.50 -23.20 15.58
N LEU A 420 -15.21 -23.34 15.61
CA LEU A 420 -14.68 -24.71 15.84
C LEU A 420 -14.53 -24.97 17.34
N GLY A 421 -14.91 -23.95 18.16
CA GLY A 421 -14.87 -24.12 19.63
C GLY A 421 -13.44 -24.24 20.15
N LEU A 422 -12.44 -23.70 19.37
CA LEU A 422 -11.06 -23.76 19.89
C LEU A 422 -10.88 -22.80 21.07
N ARG A 423 -10.38 -23.35 22.19
CA ARG A 423 -10.24 -22.52 23.42
C ARG A 423 -9.29 -21.35 23.16
N LYS A 424 -9.76 -20.19 23.74
CA LYS A 424 -8.90 -19.00 23.61
C LYS A 424 -7.62 -19.18 24.45
N ALA A 425 -6.49 -19.23 23.83
CA ALA A 425 -5.24 -19.24 24.62
C ALA A 425 -4.99 -17.86 25.28
N GLU A 426 -4.33 -17.94 26.48
CA GLU A 426 -3.90 -16.67 27.12
C GLU A 426 -3.16 -15.77 26.12
N GLY A 427 -3.81 -14.53 25.86
CA GLY A 427 -3.15 -13.59 24.90
C GLY A 427 -3.91 -13.53 23.57
N ASP A 428 -5.04 -14.37 23.52
CA ASP A 428 -5.81 -14.36 22.26
C ASP A 428 -6.48 -12.98 22.06
N ILE A 429 -6.34 -12.56 20.88
CA ILE A 429 -6.83 -11.20 20.54
C ILE A 429 -8.30 -11.31 20.11
N ASP A 430 -9.06 -10.31 20.61
CA ASP A 430 -10.48 -10.27 20.18
C ASP A 430 -10.76 -8.94 19.47
N PHE A 431 -10.49 -9.00 18.13
CA PHE A 431 -10.77 -7.76 17.40
C PHE A 431 -12.29 -7.50 17.32
N LYS A 432 -12.59 -6.23 17.59
CA LYS A 432 -14.04 -5.90 17.58
C LYS A 432 -14.47 -5.35 16.22
N PHE A 433 -13.52 -4.83 15.47
CA PHE A 433 -13.92 -4.30 14.15
C PHE A 433 -12.67 -4.20 13.26
N GLY A 434 -12.95 -4.07 11.93
CA GLY A 434 -11.86 -3.85 10.96
C GLY A 434 -12.13 -2.59 10.11
N VAL A 435 -11.00 -1.93 9.74
CA VAL A 435 -11.11 -0.78 8.82
C VAL A 435 -10.30 -1.11 7.56
N LEU A 436 -11.08 -1.09 6.42
CA LEU A 436 -10.45 -1.45 5.14
C LEU A 436 -10.34 -0.19 4.26
N CYS A 437 -9.07 0.18 4.08
CA CYS A 437 -8.87 1.42 3.28
C CYS A 437 -8.34 1.09 1.88
N MET A 438 -9.12 1.58 0.92
CA MET A 438 -8.68 1.48 -0.50
C MET A 438 -8.31 0.03 -0.83
N GLY A 439 -9.15 -0.91 -0.36
CA GLY A 439 -8.81 -2.35 -0.47
C GLY A 439 -9.41 -2.96 -1.74
N GLY A 440 -8.99 -4.19 -1.87
CA GLY A 440 -9.49 -5.05 -2.96
C GLY A 440 -9.02 -6.49 -2.75
N ALA A 441 -9.60 -7.41 -3.50
CA ALA A 441 -9.16 -8.82 -3.56
C ALA A 441 -9.62 -9.58 -2.31
N ALA A 442 -9.38 -10.88 -2.30
CA ALA A 442 -9.90 -11.77 -1.23
C ALA A 442 -9.04 -11.65 0.05
N PRO A 443 -9.73 -11.90 1.23
CA PRO A 443 -8.96 -11.97 2.47
C PRO A 443 -7.87 -13.04 2.43
N MET A 444 -6.78 -12.72 3.23
CA MET A 444 -5.70 -13.74 3.28
C MET A 444 -6.21 -15.02 3.96
N VAL A 445 -5.80 -16.11 3.30
CA VAL A 445 -6.30 -17.39 3.82
C VAL A 445 -5.42 -17.85 5.01
N SER A 446 -6.08 -18.19 6.14
CA SER A 446 -5.32 -18.72 7.30
C SER A 446 -5.29 -20.25 7.29
N ASP A 447 -4.49 -20.80 8.09
CA ASP A 447 -4.37 -22.28 8.16
C ASP A 447 -5.68 -22.92 8.62
N ILE A 448 -6.32 -22.22 9.47
CA ILE A 448 -7.56 -22.84 9.99
C ILE A 448 -8.64 -22.86 8.90
N SER A 449 -8.42 -22.00 7.91
CA SER A 449 -9.43 -21.93 6.84
C SER A 449 -9.44 -23.20 6.00
N TYR A 450 -8.32 -23.95 6.04
CA TYR A 450 -8.29 -25.20 5.26
C TYR A 450 -9.12 -26.29 5.94
N MET A 451 -9.45 -26.06 7.12
CA MET A 451 -10.30 -27.04 7.83
C MET A 451 -11.78 -26.69 7.67
N ALA A 452 -12.02 -25.57 7.04
CA ALA A 452 -13.43 -25.12 6.95
C ALA A 452 -14.08 -25.66 5.66
N GLU A 453 -15.38 -25.90 5.74
CA GLU A 453 -16.15 -26.53 4.63
C GLU A 453 -16.39 -25.52 3.50
N ASP A 454 -16.33 -24.16 3.85
CA ASP A 454 -16.50 -23.12 2.81
C ASP A 454 -15.63 -21.90 3.15
N ASP A 455 -15.55 -21.01 2.16
CA ASP A 455 -14.66 -19.83 2.26
C ASP A 455 -15.21 -18.82 3.28
N GLY A 456 -16.47 -18.85 3.70
CA GLY A 456 -17.13 -18.04 4.75
C GLY A 456 -17.08 -16.54 4.40
N VAL A 457 -17.99 -15.80 5.09
CA VAL A 457 -17.96 -14.33 4.94
C VAL A 457 -17.66 -13.72 6.30
N VAL A 458 -16.96 -12.52 6.21
CA VAL A 458 -16.64 -11.83 7.48
C VAL A 458 -17.91 -11.19 8.07
N THR A 459 -18.19 -11.60 9.35
CA THR A 459 -19.43 -11.07 9.99
C THR A 459 -19.06 -10.08 11.10
N ILE A 460 -17.81 -10.05 11.43
CA ILE A 460 -17.39 -9.01 12.40
C ILE A 460 -17.47 -7.63 11.71
N PRO A 461 -17.92 -6.56 12.47
CA PRO A 461 -18.15 -5.24 11.88
C PRO A 461 -16.89 -4.70 11.18
N THR A 462 -17.18 -4.14 9.89
CA THR A 462 -16.06 -3.53 9.15
C THR A 462 -16.49 -2.19 8.56
N PHE A 463 -15.54 -1.32 8.54
CA PHE A 463 -15.73 -0.03 7.86
C PHE A 463 -14.82 0.03 6.63
N HIS A 464 -15.49 0.27 5.47
CA HIS A 464 -14.71 0.31 4.21
C HIS A 464 -14.61 1.75 3.69
N LEU A 465 -13.39 2.19 3.58
CA LEU A 465 -13.13 3.49 2.94
C LEU A 465 -12.68 3.30 1.49
N HIS A 466 -13.51 3.92 0.56
CA HIS A 466 -13.15 3.84 -0.87
C HIS A 466 -12.89 5.23 -1.45
N GLY A 467 -11.89 5.17 -2.38
CA GLY A 467 -11.68 6.39 -3.19
C GLY A 467 -12.32 6.25 -4.58
N THR A 468 -13.17 7.14 -4.94
CA THR A 468 -13.93 7.01 -6.21
C THR A 468 -13.00 7.15 -7.42
N LYS A 469 -11.78 7.64 -7.21
CA LYS A 469 -10.84 7.77 -8.36
C LYS A 469 -9.73 6.71 -8.24
N ASP A 470 -9.86 5.90 -7.27
CA ASP A 470 -8.86 4.84 -7.05
C ASP A 470 -9.02 3.72 -8.10
N PHE A 471 -7.80 3.30 -8.58
CA PHE A 471 -7.89 2.23 -9.60
C PHE A 471 -8.43 0.93 -8.98
N GLN A 472 -8.50 0.84 -7.60
CA GLN A 472 -9.04 -0.36 -6.94
C GLN A 472 -10.51 -0.15 -6.52
N TYR A 473 -11.10 0.89 -6.93
CA TYR A 473 -12.45 1.24 -6.43
C TYR A 473 -13.43 0.11 -6.74
N GLU A 474 -13.42 -0.34 -8.04
CA GLU A 474 -14.39 -1.41 -8.36
C GLU A 474 -14.01 -2.72 -7.67
N ASN A 475 -12.76 -2.94 -7.62
CA ASN A 475 -12.34 -4.16 -6.89
C ASN A 475 -12.71 -4.08 -5.40
N GLY A 476 -12.52 -2.95 -4.84
CA GLY A 476 -12.96 -2.77 -3.44
C GLY A 476 -14.44 -3.10 -3.24
N LYS A 477 -15.30 -2.67 -4.17
CA LYS A 477 -16.74 -3.00 -4.04
C LYS A 477 -16.98 -4.51 -4.18
N LYS A 478 -16.19 -5.04 -5.13
CA LYS A 478 -16.32 -6.51 -5.31
C LYS A 478 -15.85 -7.25 -4.04
N GLN A 479 -14.74 -6.86 -3.54
CA GLN A 479 -14.27 -7.46 -2.28
C GLN A 479 -15.34 -7.38 -1.19
N MET A 480 -15.89 -6.23 -1.01
CA MET A 480 -16.92 -6.04 0.03
C MET A 480 -18.13 -6.96 -0.22
N LYS A 481 -18.58 -7.08 -1.41
CA LYS A 481 -19.80 -7.87 -1.72
C LYS A 481 -19.51 -9.37 -1.60
N THR A 482 -18.33 -9.72 -1.88
CA THR A 482 -18.04 -11.16 -2.01
C THR A 482 -17.67 -11.74 -0.63
N TRP A 483 -17.00 -10.90 0.17
CA TRP A 483 -16.37 -11.60 1.33
C TRP A 483 -16.91 -11.05 2.64
N TYR A 484 -17.77 -10.09 2.57
CA TYR A 484 -18.22 -9.49 3.84
C TYR A 484 -19.75 -9.51 3.88
N ASP A 485 -20.24 -9.78 5.14
CA ASP A 485 -21.70 -9.74 5.34
C ASP A 485 -22.21 -8.28 5.26
N PRO A 486 -23.22 -8.08 4.43
CA PRO A 486 -23.67 -6.69 4.20
C PRO A 486 -24.21 -6.04 5.48
N LYS A 487 -24.61 -6.90 6.46
CA LYS A 487 -25.14 -6.29 7.72
C LYS A 487 -24.01 -5.82 8.63
N ALA A 488 -22.86 -6.25 8.30
CA ALA A 488 -21.74 -5.87 9.20
C ALA A 488 -20.83 -4.85 8.53
N VAL A 489 -21.32 -4.25 7.41
CA VAL A 489 -20.40 -3.38 6.64
C VAL A 489 -20.96 -1.95 6.68
N THR A 490 -20.05 -1.03 6.97
CA THR A 490 -20.31 0.40 6.69
C THR A 490 -19.29 0.93 5.69
N VAL A 491 -19.81 1.88 4.84
CA VAL A 491 -18.89 2.30 3.74
C VAL A 491 -18.89 3.82 3.67
N LEU A 492 -17.69 4.34 3.31
CA LEU A 492 -17.54 5.77 2.98
C LEU A 492 -16.77 5.91 1.67
N ASP A 493 -17.48 6.55 0.70
CA ASP A 493 -16.77 6.85 -0.56
C ASP A 493 -16.32 8.32 -0.58
N ILE A 494 -15.02 8.40 -0.97
CA ILE A 494 -14.50 9.78 -1.03
C ILE A 494 -13.81 9.99 -2.38
N ASP A 495 -13.89 11.24 -2.86
CA ASP A 495 -13.26 11.56 -4.15
C ASP A 495 -11.72 11.58 -4.02
N TYR A 496 -11.08 10.41 -4.00
CA TYR A 496 -9.63 10.27 -3.74
C TYR A 496 -9.06 9.18 -4.65
N HIS A 497 -7.80 9.55 -5.00
CA HIS A 497 -7.04 8.46 -5.68
C HIS A 497 -6.54 7.44 -4.65
N HIS A 498 -5.67 6.49 -5.01
CA HIS A 498 -5.24 5.39 -4.12
C HIS A 498 -4.34 5.93 -2.99
N ALA A 499 -5.03 6.59 -1.97
CA ALA A 499 -4.25 7.22 -0.87
C ALA A 499 -5.16 7.37 0.35
N MET A 500 -4.39 7.57 1.55
CA MET A 500 -5.17 7.95 2.75
C MET A 500 -5.66 9.41 2.63
N PRO A 501 -6.85 9.73 3.17
CA PRO A 501 -7.41 11.09 3.02
C PRO A 501 -6.53 12.15 3.71
N TRP A 502 -6.32 13.33 2.97
CA TRP A 502 -5.58 14.42 3.64
C TRP A 502 -6.40 15.72 3.62
N HIS A 503 -7.50 15.70 2.89
CA HIS A 503 -8.38 16.89 2.99
C HIS A 503 -9.18 16.85 4.29
N ARG A 504 -9.19 18.00 4.95
CA ARG A 504 -9.69 18.07 6.34
C ARG A 504 -11.11 17.51 6.45
N ALA A 505 -12.04 17.92 5.56
CA ALA A 505 -13.45 17.48 5.70
C ALA A 505 -13.55 15.95 5.60
N ASP A 506 -12.85 15.39 4.68
CA ASP A 506 -12.92 13.92 4.51
C ASP A 506 -12.20 13.20 5.66
N LEU A 507 -11.12 13.82 6.10
CA LEU A 507 -10.39 13.20 7.22
C LEU A 507 -11.26 13.17 8.49
N VAL A 508 -11.89 14.25 8.77
CA VAL A 508 -12.75 14.30 9.97
C VAL A 508 -13.89 13.28 9.85
N LYS A 509 -14.44 13.25 8.71
CA LYS A 509 -15.51 12.25 8.53
C LYS A 509 -14.96 10.81 8.68
N PHE A 510 -13.81 10.59 8.07
CA PHE A 510 -13.19 9.25 8.22
C PHE A 510 -12.93 8.94 9.70
N ALA A 511 -12.36 9.83 10.41
CA ALA A 511 -12.10 9.61 11.85
C ALA A 511 -13.40 9.38 12.63
N ASP A 512 -14.43 10.13 12.29
CA ASP A 512 -15.72 9.93 12.99
C ASP A 512 -16.28 8.53 12.74
N MET A 513 -16.10 8.11 11.55
CA MET A 513 -16.67 6.77 11.25
C MET A 513 -15.86 5.68 11.98
N VAL A 514 -14.54 5.90 12.08
CA VAL A 514 -13.76 4.91 12.87
C VAL A 514 -14.25 4.92 14.33
N LEU A 515 -14.48 6.06 14.84
CA LEU A 515 -14.98 6.13 16.23
C LEU A 515 -16.37 5.50 16.35
N GLN A 516 -17.12 5.79 15.35
CA GLN A 516 -18.50 5.27 15.41
C GLN A 516 -18.50 3.74 15.41
N ILE A 517 -17.72 3.17 14.54
CA ILE A 517 -17.75 1.69 14.50
C ILE A 517 -17.23 1.13 15.83
N TYR A 518 -16.26 1.75 16.41
CA TYR A 518 -15.79 1.29 17.74
C TYR A 518 -16.90 1.43 18.78
N LYS A 519 -17.60 2.51 18.77
CA LYS A 519 -18.68 2.70 19.76
C LYS A 519 -19.78 1.66 19.57
N ASN A 520 -20.01 1.30 18.35
CA ASN A 520 -21.11 0.36 18.10
C ASN A 520 -20.74 -1.06 18.55
N THR A 521 -19.47 -1.20 18.78
CA THR A 521 -19.07 -2.57 19.19
C THR A 521 -18.87 -2.64 20.71
N ALA A 522 -19.04 -1.48 21.36
CA ALA A 522 -18.89 -1.48 22.83
C ALA A 522 -20.15 -2.06 23.50
N PRO A 523 -20.00 -2.88 24.52
CA PRO A 523 -21.17 -3.46 25.20
C PRO A 523 -22.19 -2.38 25.60
N LYS A 524 -23.46 -2.51 25.04
CA LYS A 524 -24.50 -1.51 25.42
C LYS A 524 -24.71 -1.50 26.93
N THR A 525 -23.99 -0.72 27.66
CA THR A 525 -24.27 -0.58 29.11
C THR A 525 -25.76 -0.29 29.35
#